data_AF-A0A1G1IG44-F1
#
_entry.id   AF-A0A1G1IG44-F1
#
_cell.length_a   1.000
_cell.length_b   1.000
_cell.length_c   1.000
_cell.angle_alpha   90.00
_cell.angle_beta   90.00
_cell.angle_gamma   90.00
#
_symmetry.space_group_name_H-M   'P 1'
#
loop_
_entity.id
_entity.type
_entity.pdbx_description
1 polymer ?
#
loop_
_entity_poly.entity_id
_entity_poly.type
_entity_poly.pdbx_seq_one_letter_code
_entity_poly.pdbx_strand_id
1 'polypeptide(L)'
;MVIHRFNMAAQPLPYLDYLLEHYERGALVNGQGVLVNVPTPARFAFHKLIVSMARDISTKAKSDKDLLQAGQVLEVLAADRPGDLLLAWEALEARGKAWIKKAVAGLSALIKRHPTVKQPLLDALPSLHSHLKRLG
;
A
#
# COMPACT_ATOMS: atom_id res chain seq x y z
N MET A 1 2.02 13.78 -19.69
CA MET A 1 3.03 14.03 -20.74
C MET A 1 2.49 13.45 -22.03
N VAL A 2 2.39 14.21 -23.12
CA VAL A 2 1.88 13.70 -24.41
C VAL A 2 3.06 13.18 -25.23
N ILE A 3 3.07 11.89 -25.54
CA ILE A 3 4.07 11.29 -26.42
C ILE A 3 3.55 11.44 -27.85
N HIS A 4 3.93 12.55 -28.49
CA HIS A 4 3.42 12.99 -29.78
C HIS A 4 3.59 11.97 -30.91
N ARG A 5 4.60 11.09 -30.81
CA ARG A 5 4.89 10.02 -31.79
C ARG A 5 3.85 8.90 -31.80
N PHE A 6 3.07 8.73 -30.73
CA PHE A 6 2.05 7.70 -30.62
C PHE A 6 0.62 8.24 -30.48
N ASN A 7 0.44 9.57 -30.53
CA ASN A 7 -0.83 10.23 -30.20
C ASN A 7 -1.44 9.72 -28.87
N MET A 8 -0.58 9.39 -27.89
CA MET A 8 -0.98 8.87 -26.59
C MET A 8 -0.59 9.84 -25.48
N ALA A 9 -1.53 10.06 -24.55
CA ALA A 9 -1.22 10.69 -23.27
C ALA A 9 -0.63 9.65 -22.33
N ALA A 10 0.67 9.77 -22.02
CA ALA A 10 1.27 8.99 -20.95
C ALA A 10 0.93 9.65 -19.61
N GLN A 11 0.09 8.97 -18.83
CA GLN A 11 -0.18 9.32 -17.44
C GLN A 11 0.85 8.60 -16.56
N PRO A 12 1.68 9.34 -15.81
CA PRO A 12 2.55 8.69 -14.83
C PRO A 12 1.69 7.98 -13.78
N LEU A 13 2.10 6.76 -13.41
CA LEU A 13 1.52 6.00 -12.32
C LEU A 13 2.57 5.88 -11.21
N PRO A 14 2.69 6.90 -10.33
CA PRO A 14 3.65 6.86 -9.24
C PRO A 14 3.44 5.64 -8.35
N TYR A 15 4.53 5.09 -7.83
CA TYR A 15 4.53 3.97 -6.88
C TYR A 15 4.08 2.62 -7.46
N LEU A 16 3.78 2.54 -8.77
CA LEU A 16 3.37 1.29 -9.41
C LEU A 16 4.53 0.30 -9.51
N ASP A 17 5.76 0.79 -9.69
CA ASP A 17 6.98 0.00 -9.73
C ASP A 17 7.14 -0.91 -8.50
N TYR A 18 6.79 -0.41 -7.32
CA TYR A 18 6.81 -1.18 -6.08
C TYR A 18 5.86 -2.39 -6.09
N LEU A 19 4.74 -2.30 -6.81
CA LEU A 19 3.80 -3.42 -6.99
C LEU A 19 4.26 -4.41 -8.07
N LEU A 20 5.00 -3.93 -9.07
CA LEU A 20 5.43 -4.74 -10.21
C LEU A 20 6.64 -5.62 -9.90
N GLU A 21 7.48 -5.23 -8.93
CA GLU A 21 8.68 -5.99 -8.55
C GLU A 21 8.37 -7.39 -8.02
N HIS A 22 7.29 -7.54 -7.25
CA HIS A 22 6.88 -8.83 -6.71
C HIS A 22 5.37 -8.99 -6.82
N TYR A 23 4.97 -10.09 -7.45
CA TYR A 23 3.59 -10.46 -7.70
C TYR A 23 3.33 -11.91 -7.31
N GLU A 24 2.07 -12.22 -7.07
CA GLU A 24 1.55 -13.58 -6.93
C GLU A 24 0.70 -13.92 -8.15
N ARG A 25 0.57 -15.21 -8.46
CA ARG A 25 -0.33 -15.68 -9.52
C ARG A 25 -1.74 -15.84 -8.95
N GLY A 26 -2.70 -15.16 -9.55
CA GLY A 26 -4.12 -15.29 -9.24
C GLY A 26 -4.91 -15.81 -10.45
N ALA A 27 -6.09 -16.34 -10.18
CA ALA A 27 -7.06 -16.67 -11.23
C ALA A 27 -8.15 -15.60 -11.27
N LEU A 28 -8.33 -14.95 -12.41
CA LEU A 28 -9.48 -14.09 -12.67
C LEU A 28 -10.56 -14.92 -13.36
N VAL A 29 -11.73 -15.02 -12.72
CA VAL A 29 -12.87 -15.74 -13.28
C VAL A 29 -13.78 -14.76 -14.00
N ASN A 30 -13.84 -14.83 -15.33
CA ASN A 30 -14.80 -14.09 -16.14
C ASN A 30 -15.26 -14.97 -17.32
N GLY A 31 -16.25 -15.82 -17.05
CA GLY A 31 -16.69 -16.90 -17.95
C GLY A 31 -15.73 -18.09 -17.97
N GLN A 32 -14.45 -17.84 -18.24
CA GLN A 32 -13.35 -18.79 -18.09
C GLN A 32 -12.31 -18.25 -17.09
N GLY A 33 -11.47 -19.14 -16.54
CA GLY A 33 -10.39 -18.76 -15.63
C GLY A 33 -9.15 -18.29 -16.39
N VAL A 34 -8.71 -17.07 -16.14
CA VAL A 34 -7.48 -16.50 -16.73
C VAL A 34 -6.43 -16.35 -15.63
N LEU A 35 -5.23 -16.88 -15.87
CA LEU A 35 -4.09 -16.69 -14.98
C LEU A 35 -3.59 -15.25 -15.10
N VAL A 36 -3.55 -14.53 -13.99
CA VAL A 36 -3.11 -13.13 -13.92
C VAL A 36 -2.04 -12.95 -12.85
N ASN A 37 -1.19 -11.95 -13.04
CA ASN A 37 -0.26 -11.50 -12.00
C ASN A 37 -0.95 -10.43 -11.17
N VAL A 38 -1.02 -10.63 -9.86
CA VAL A 38 -1.54 -9.65 -8.90
C VAL A 38 -0.43 -9.24 -7.94
N PRO A 39 -0.38 -7.99 -7.46
CA PRO A 39 0.61 -7.60 -6.47
C PRO A 39 0.47 -8.46 -5.21
N THR A 40 1.57 -8.69 -4.48
CA THR A 40 1.45 -9.37 -3.19
C THR A 40 0.52 -8.55 -2.26
N PRO A 41 -0.32 -9.20 -1.44
CA PRO A 41 -1.28 -8.49 -0.59
C PRO A 41 -0.61 -7.42 0.30
N ALA A 42 0.55 -7.74 0.88
CA ALA A 42 1.30 -6.81 1.74
C ALA A 42 1.76 -5.55 0.97
N ARG A 43 2.33 -5.72 -0.23
CA ARG A 43 2.77 -4.58 -1.07
C ARG A 43 1.58 -3.76 -1.54
N PHE A 44 0.47 -4.40 -1.89
CA PHE A 44 -0.77 -3.71 -2.21
C PHE A 44 -1.23 -2.80 -1.06
N ALA A 45 -1.24 -3.31 0.17
CA ALA A 45 -1.67 -2.55 1.33
C ALA A 45 -0.77 -1.33 1.61
N PHE A 46 0.56 -1.50 1.61
CA PHE A 46 1.49 -0.37 1.81
C PHE A 46 1.43 0.66 0.68
N HIS A 47 1.28 0.20 -0.57
CA HIS A 47 1.07 1.09 -1.70
C HIS A 47 -0.21 1.92 -1.52
N LYS A 48 -1.30 1.33 -1.06
CA LYS A 48 -2.55 2.04 -0.79
C LYS A 48 -2.41 3.11 0.28
N LEU A 49 -1.62 2.87 1.34
CA LEU A 49 -1.28 3.90 2.31
C LEU A 49 -0.58 5.10 1.65
N ILE A 50 0.43 4.85 0.80
CA ILE A 50 1.14 5.92 0.09
C ILE A 50 0.19 6.69 -0.84
N VAL A 51 -0.59 5.98 -1.66
CA VAL A 51 -1.50 6.60 -2.64
C VAL A 51 -2.57 7.43 -1.96
N SER A 52 -3.11 6.98 -0.82
CA SER A 52 -4.09 7.76 -0.05
C SER A 52 -3.55 9.14 0.34
N MET A 53 -2.24 9.27 0.57
CA MET A 53 -1.55 10.52 0.94
C MET A 53 -1.06 11.32 -0.27
N ALA A 54 -1.03 10.74 -1.47
CA ALA A 54 -0.65 11.42 -2.70
C ALA A 54 -1.84 12.03 -3.46
N ARG A 55 -3.07 11.68 -3.05
CA ARG A 55 -4.31 12.19 -3.63
C ARG A 55 -4.58 13.64 -3.27
N ASP A 56 -5.17 14.37 -4.21
CA ASP A 56 -5.67 15.72 -3.98
C ASP A 56 -6.89 15.70 -3.03
N ILE A 57 -7.07 16.80 -2.29
CA ILE A 57 -8.14 17.04 -1.31
C ILE A 57 -9.52 16.86 -1.95
N SER A 58 -9.67 17.23 -3.22
CA SER A 58 -10.88 17.02 -4.03
C SER A 58 -11.30 15.54 -4.14
N THR A 59 -10.40 14.60 -3.84
CA THR A 59 -10.62 13.14 -3.92
C THR A 59 -10.63 12.44 -2.56
N LYS A 60 -11.00 13.16 -1.49
CA LYS A 60 -11.07 12.63 -0.11
C LYS A 60 -11.77 11.26 -0.01
N ALA A 61 -12.93 11.08 -0.63
CA ALA A 61 -13.64 9.79 -0.62
C ALA A 61 -12.82 8.63 -1.21
N LYS A 62 -11.96 8.89 -2.21
CA LYS A 62 -11.05 7.88 -2.78
C LYS A 62 -9.88 7.59 -1.84
N SER A 63 -9.35 8.61 -1.16
CA SER A 63 -8.33 8.43 -0.12
C SER A 63 -8.87 7.58 1.04
N ASP A 64 -10.12 7.84 1.44
CA ASP A 64 -10.79 7.09 2.50
C ASP A 64 -10.99 5.62 2.11
N LYS A 65 -11.39 5.36 0.86
CA LYS A 65 -11.49 4.01 0.30
C LYS A 65 -10.13 3.30 0.28
N ASP A 66 -9.06 3.98 -0.13
CA ASP A 66 -7.72 3.39 -0.17
C ASP A 66 -7.23 3.01 1.24
N LEU A 67 -7.48 3.85 2.25
CA LEU A 67 -7.16 3.55 3.65
C LEU A 67 -7.94 2.33 4.15
N LEU A 68 -9.25 2.23 3.86
CA LEU A 68 -10.06 1.09 4.25
C LEU A 68 -9.54 -0.21 3.63
N GLN A 69 -9.23 -0.19 2.32
CA GLN A 69 -8.66 -1.34 1.63
C GLN A 69 -7.31 -1.75 2.22
N ALA A 70 -6.44 -0.79 2.55
CA ALA A 70 -5.17 -1.08 3.22
C ALA A 70 -5.40 -1.72 4.59
N GLY A 71 -6.29 -1.15 5.40
CA GLY A 71 -6.59 -1.65 6.75
C GLY A 71 -7.07 -3.10 6.76
N GLN A 72 -8.02 -3.43 5.89
CA GLN A 72 -8.56 -4.80 5.79
C GLN A 72 -7.48 -5.83 5.47
N VAL A 73 -6.57 -5.50 4.55
CA VAL A 73 -5.49 -6.41 4.17
C VAL A 73 -4.43 -6.50 5.27
N LEU A 74 -4.05 -5.37 5.88
CA LEU A 74 -3.07 -5.34 6.97
C LEU A 74 -3.53 -6.12 8.19
N GLU A 75 -4.80 -6.03 8.56
CA GLU A 75 -5.37 -6.72 9.72
C GLU A 75 -5.28 -8.24 9.57
N VAL A 76 -5.68 -8.77 8.40
CA VAL A 76 -5.59 -10.20 8.11
C VAL A 76 -4.14 -10.67 8.04
N LEU A 77 -3.27 -9.93 7.34
CA LEU A 77 -1.87 -10.33 7.21
C LEU A 77 -1.10 -10.25 8.51
N ALA A 78 -1.43 -9.31 9.41
CA ALA A 78 -0.78 -9.23 10.71
C ALA A 78 -1.04 -10.47 11.56
N ALA A 79 -2.23 -11.06 11.45
CA ALA A 79 -2.57 -12.31 12.14
C ALA A 79 -2.00 -13.55 11.43
N ASP A 80 -2.20 -13.65 10.11
CA ASP A 80 -2.00 -14.92 9.40
C ASP A 80 -0.60 -15.04 8.77
N ARG A 81 -0.04 -13.91 8.31
CA ARG A 81 1.19 -13.88 7.48
C ARG A 81 2.07 -12.66 7.82
N PRO A 82 2.49 -12.46 9.08
CA PRO A 82 3.24 -11.26 9.49
C PRO A 82 4.60 -11.11 8.77
N GLY A 83 5.22 -12.23 8.36
CA GLY A 83 6.46 -12.20 7.58
C GLY A 83 6.32 -11.49 6.22
N ASP A 84 5.14 -11.55 5.59
CA ASP A 84 4.91 -10.84 4.33
C ASP A 84 4.87 -9.33 4.51
N LEU A 85 4.35 -8.88 5.66
CA LEU A 85 4.37 -7.47 6.04
C LEU A 85 5.81 -7.00 6.23
N LEU A 86 6.68 -7.81 6.84
CA LEU A 86 8.08 -7.48 7.05
C LEU A 86 8.81 -7.30 5.71
N LEU A 87 8.72 -8.30 4.83
CA LEU A 87 9.36 -8.25 3.51
C LEU A 87 8.87 -7.07 2.67
N ALA A 88 7.57 -6.77 2.71
CA ALA A 88 7.02 -5.64 1.99
C ALA A 88 7.47 -4.29 2.60
N TRP A 89 7.53 -4.19 3.94
CA TRP A 89 8.01 -2.99 4.62
C TRP A 89 9.50 -2.72 4.32
N GLU A 90 10.37 -3.72 4.41
CA GLU A 90 11.80 -3.59 4.08
C GLU A 90 12.01 -3.11 2.63
N ALA A 91 11.25 -3.66 1.69
CA ALA A 91 11.30 -3.23 0.29
C ALA A 91 10.81 -1.77 0.09
N LEU A 92 9.89 -1.30 0.93
CA LEU A 92 9.44 0.09 0.93
C LEU A 92 10.50 1.00 1.55
N GLU A 93 11.13 0.58 2.65
CA GLU A 93 12.22 1.32 3.28
C GLU A 93 13.41 1.52 2.34
N ALA A 94 13.73 0.51 1.52
CA ALA A 94 14.75 0.60 0.48
C ALA A 94 14.49 1.72 -0.55
N ARG A 95 13.25 2.22 -0.67
CA ARG A 95 12.90 3.38 -1.54
C ARG A 95 13.25 4.73 -0.92
N GLY A 96 13.60 4.74 0.37
CA GLY A 96 14.11 5.90 1.07
C GLY A 96 13.06 6.73 1.82
N LYS A 97 13.55 7.79 2.49
CA LYS A 97 12.82 8.55 3.51
C LYS A 97 11.50 9.15 3.03
N ALA A 98 11.39 9.54 1.77
CA ALA A 98 10.17 10.13 1.22
C ALA A 98 9.00 9.13 1.17
N TRP A 99 9.30 7.88 0.82
CA TRP A 99 8.31 6.79 0.79
C TRP A 99 7.88 6.41 2.20
N ILE A 100 8.85 6.23 3.10
CA ILE A 100 8.60 5.96 4.52
C ILE A 100 7.68 7.05 5.10
N LYS A 101 8.00 8.34 4.90
CA LYS A 101 7.18 9.44 5.42
C LYS A 101 5.73 9.37 4.95
N LYS A 102 5.49 9.06 3.67
CA LYS A 102 4.13 8.94 3.12
C LYS A 102 3.40 7.71 3.65
N ALA A 103 4.08 6.57 3.72
CA ALA A 103 3.48 5.34 4.24
C ALA A 103 3.10 5.48 5.71
N VAL A 104 3.98 6.05 6.54
CA VAL A 104 3.71 6.27 7.96
C VAL A 104 2.60 7.30 8.16
N ALA A 105 2.55 8.38 7.36
CA ALA A 105 1.43 9.33 7.41
C ALA A 105 0.08 8.67 7.06
N GLY A 106 0.08 7.81 6.02
CA GLY A 106 -1.09 7.00 5.68
C GLY A 106 -1.49 6.04 6.80
N LEU A 107 -0.50 5.40 7.44
CA LEU A 107 -0.73 4.52 8.58
C LEU A 107 -1.30 5.26 9.78
N SER A 108 -0.79 6.45 10.12
CA SER A 108 -1.36 7.30 11.17
C SER A 108 -2.81 7.69 10.87
N ALA A 109 -3.12 8.01 9.61
CA ALA A 109 -4.49 8.31 9.18
C ALA A 109 -5.41 7.08 9.26
N LEU A 110 -4.90 5.90 8.91
CA LEU A 110 -5.60 4.62 9.05
C LEU A 110 -5.89 4.33 10.53
N ILE A 111 -4.89 4.36 11.41
CA ILE A 111 -5.02 4.07 12.84
C ILE A 111 -6.02 5.01 13.51
N LYS A 112 -6.03 6.29 13.13
CA LYS A 112 -7.00 7.27 13.66
C LYS A 112 -8.45 6.87 13.36
N ARG A 113 -8.70 6.14 12.26
CA ARG A 113 -10.04 5.73 11.81
C ARG A 113 -10.40 4.32 12.23
N HIS A 114 -9.41 3.43 12.16
CA HIS A 114 -9.51 2.00 12.45
C HIS A 114 -8.44 1.64 13.50
N PRO A 115 -8.66 2.02 14.77
CA PRO A 115 -7.66 1.83 15.82
C PRO A 115 -7.34 0.37 16.09
N THR A 116 -8.24 -0.56 15.73
CA THR A 116 -8.07 -2.01 15.87
C THR A 116 -6.84 -2.54 15.12
N VAL A 117 -6.50 -1.93 13.98
CA VAL A 117 -5.35 -2.34 13.15
C VAL A 117 -4.00 -2.07 13.84
N LYS A 118 -3.96 -1.14 14.80
CA LYS A 118 -2.70 -0.65 15.39
C LYS A 118 -1.91 -1.75 16.07
N GLN A 119 -2.52 -2.47 17.01
CA GLN A 119 -1.78 -3.41 17.86
C GLN A 119 -1.27 -4.62 17.06
N PRO A 120 -2.11 -5.32 16.25
CA PRO A 120 -1.64 -6.44 15.43
C PRO A 120 -0.50 -6.04 14.50
N LEU A 121 -0.58 -4.84 13.92
CA LEU A 121 0.46 -4.36 13.02
C LEU A 121 1.77 -4.05 13.75
N LEU A 122 1.71 -3.52 14.97
CA LEU A 122 2.90 -3.25 15.77
C LEU A 122 3.58 -4.53 16.28
N ASP A 123 2.79 -5.56 16.55
CA ASP A 123 3.29 -6.88 16.92
C ASP A 123 3.96 -7.55 15.71
N ALA A 124 3.34 -7.45 14.53
CA ALA A 124 3.90 -7.97 13.27
C ALA A 124 5.13 -7.18 12.78
N LEU A 125 5.18 -5.87 13.02
CA LEU A 125 6.24 -4.96 12.58
C LEU A 125 6.74 -4.04 13.70
N PRO A 126 7.61 -4.54 14.58
CA PRO A 126 8.12 -3.76 15.71
C PRO A 126 8.86 -2.48 15.28
N SER A 127 9.49 -2.46 14.09
CA SER A 127 10.18 -1.28 13.55
C SER A 127 9.26 -0.05 13.42
N LEU A 128 7.96 -0.25 13.17
CA LEU A 128 6.98 0.83 13.04
C LEU A 128 6.78 1.64 14.32
N HIS A 129 7.09 1.09 15.49
CA HIS A 129 7.05 1.84 16.75
C HIS A 129 7.91 3.11 16.68
N SER A 130 9.10 3.01 16.08
CA SER A 130 10.03 4.13 15.96
C SER A 130 9.52 5.20 14.98
N HIS A 131 8.76 4.80 13.97
CA HIS A 131 8.22 5.69 12.95
C HIS A 131 6.96 6.43 13.42
N LEU A 132 6.04 5.73 14.07
CA LEU A 132 4.79 6.33 14.56
C LEU A 132 5.02 7.29 15.74
N LYS A 133 6.02 7.04 16.59
CA LYS A 133 6.40 7.96 17.68
C LYS A 133 6.92 9.32 17.19
N ARG A 134 7.41 9.42 15.95
CA ARG A 134 7.98 10.65 15.38
C ARG A 134 6.93 11.57 14.74
N LEU A 135 5.67 11.14 14.64
CA LEU A 135 4.57 11.91 14.04
C LEU A 135 3.55 12.45 15.05
N GLY A 136 3.68 12.09 16.33
CA GLY A 136 2.94 12.68 17.44
C GLY A 136 3.78 13.73 18.15
#